data_AF-A0A2D4F406-F1
#
_entry.id   AF-A0A2D4F406-F1
#
_cell.length_a   1.000
_cell.length_b   1.000
_cell.length_c   1.000
_cell.angle_alpha   90.00
_cell.angle_beta   90.00
_cell.angle_gamma   90.00
#
_symmetry.space_group_name_H-M   'P 1'
#
loop_
_entity.id
_entity.type
_entity.pdbx_description
1 polymer ?
#
loop_
_entity_poly.entity_id
_entity_poly.type
_entity_poly.pdbx_seq_one_letter_code
_entity_poly.pdbx_strand_id
1 'polypeptide(L)'
;VKTELILRNKGVYESVKYIQQENFWIGPRSIDLIHLGAKFSPCIRKDQQIEKLIQKEREKERHSGCCVQNDNSGCVQTLREDCSETLATFVKWPDYNPPAVDPSNSSWRRQSGAVCSQDPRTCEEPASNPPHVWLDDITKWPICT
;
A
#
# COMPACT_ATOMS: atom_id res chain seq x y z
N VAL A 1 -27.04 1.55 12.59
CA VAL A 1 -25.81 2.09 11.94
C VAL A 1 -24.72 2.14 12.99
N LYS A 2 -23.54 1.59 12.72
CA LYS A 2 -22.43 1.56 13.69
C LYS A 2 -21.35 2.58 13.31
N THR A 3 -20.61 3.01 14.31
CA THR A 3 -19.48 3.93 14.20
C THR A 3 -18.26 3.29 14.84
N GLU A 4 -17.16 3.18 14.10
CA GLU A 4 -15.89 2.70 14.61
C GLU A 4 -14.79 3.72 14.28
N LEU A 5 -13.79 3.81 15.16
CA LEU A 5 -12.58 4.59 14.92
C LEU A 5 -11.60 3.72 14.15
N ILE A 6 -11.27 4.12 12.93
CA ILE A 6 -10.36 3.38 12.05
C ILE A 6 -9.15 4.26 11.79
N LEU A 7 -7.95 3.70 12.00
CA LEU A 7 -6.71 4.34 11.60
C LEU A 7 -6.66 4.38 10.06
N ARG A 8 -6.70 5.59 9.49
CA ARG A 8 -6.60 5.77 8.05
C ARG A 8 -5.15 5.74 7.59
N ASN A 9 -5.00 5.57 6.27
CA ASN A 9 -3.75 5.70 5.53
C ASN A 9 -3.14 7.12 5.57
N LYS A 10 -3.66 8.05 6.38
CA LYS A 10 -3.02 9.35 6.69
C LYS A 10 -2.44 9.39 8.11
N GLY A 11 -2.41 8.25 8.82
CA GLY A 11 -1.97 8.19 10.22
C GLY A 11 -2.93 8.83 11.22
N VAL A 12 -4.18 9.11 10.80
CA VAL A 12 -5.21 9.74 11.63
C VAL A 12 -6.37 8.77 11.87
N TYR A 13 -6.90 8.74 13.09
CA TYR A 13 -8.12 8.00 13.41
C TYR A 13 -9.34 8.77 12.93
N GLU A 14 -10.13 8.16 12.06
CA GLU A 14 -11.41 8.72 11.61
C GLU A 14 -12.58 7.88 12.11
N SER A 15 -13.67 8.55 12.50
CA SER A 15 -14.93 7.89 12.80
C SER A 15 -15.64 7.51 11.51
N VAL A 16 -15.65 6.21 11.19
CA VAL A 16 -16.31 5.71 9.98
C VAL A 16 -17.69 5.17 10.36
N LYS A 17 -18.70 5.69 9.67
CA LYS A 17 -20.09 5.26 9.81
C LYS A 17 -20.41 4.19 8.75
N TYR A 18 -20.80 3.00 9.18
CA TYR A 18 -21.13 1.91 8.26
C TYR A 18 -22.40 1.15 8.67
N ILE A 19 -23.04 0.54 7.68
CA ILE A 19 -24.25 -0.26 7.88
C ILE A 19 -23.81 -1.71 8.07
N GLN A 20 -24.09 -2.26 9.24
CA GLN A 20 -23.96 -3.68 9.51
C GLN A 20 -25.34 -4.31 9.50
N GLN A 21 -25.54 -5.31 8.64
CA GLN A 21 -26.73 -6.15 8.70
C GLN A 21 -26.72 -6.96 10.00
N GLU A 22 -27.87 -7.02 10.66
CA GLU A 22 -28.03 -7.83 11.86
C GLU A 22 -28.05 -9.31 11.46
N ASN A 23 -27.32 -10.15 12.19
CA ASN A 23 -27.47 -11.59 12.08
C ASN A 23 -28.69 -12.00 12.89
N PHE A 24 -29.73 -12.49 12.19
CA PHE A 24 -30.92 -13.05 12.83
C PHE A 24 -30.60 -14.31 13.65
N TRP A 25 -29.55 -15.04 13.28
CA TRP A 25 -29.06 -16.22 14.00
C TRP A 25 -27.90 -15.84 14.93
N ILE A 26 -27.66 -16.63 16.00
CA ILE A 26 -26.49 -16.49 16.89
C ILE A 26 -25.24 -16.94 16.11
N GLY A 27 -24.78 -16.10 15.18
CA GLY A 27 -23.67 -16.37 14.27
C GLY A 27 -22.72 -15.18 14.12
N PRO A 28 -21.46 -15.43 13.73
CA PRO A 28 -20.43 -14.39 13.57
C PRO A 28 -20.81 -13.40 12.47
N ARG A 29 -20.34 -12.15 12.57
CA ARG A 29 -20.72 -11.07 11.65
C ARG A 29 -20.31 -11.43 10.22
N SER A 30 -20.97 -10.85 9.22
CA SER A 30 -20.64 -11.07 7.80
C SER A 30 -19.17 -10.79 7.47
N ILE A 31 -18.57 -9.77 8.10
CA ILE A 31 -17.14 -9.47 7.95
C ILE A 31 -16.24 -10.53 8.59
N ASP A 32 -16.65 -11.07 9.74
CA ASP A 32 -15.91 -12.12 10.42
C ASP A 32 -15.95 -13.42 9.61
N LEU A 33 -17.05 -13.69 8.89
CA LEU A 33 -17.14 -14.82 7.96
C LEU A 33 -16.17 -14.69 6.78
N ILE A 34 -15.89 -13.48 6.29
CA ILE A 34 -14.89 -13.24 5.24
C ILE A 34 -13.49 -13.55 5.80
N HIS A 35 -13.18 -13.05 7.00
CA HIS A 35 -11.88 -13.28 7.65
C HIS A 35 -11.66 -14.72 8.13
N LEU A 36 -12.71 -15.41 8.57
CA LEU A 36 -12.68 -16.82 8.96
C LEU A 36 -12.56 -17.76 7.75
N GLY A 37 -12.41 -17.21 6.55
CA GLY A 37 -12.32 -17.98 5.32
C GLY A 37 -13.65 -18.64 5.05
N ALA A 38 -14.68 -17.85 4.75
CA ALA A 38 -15.87 -18.35 4.07
C ALA A 38 -15.38 -19.30 2.98
N LYS A 39 -15.68 -20.59 3.17
CA LYS A 39 -15.00 -21.75 2.55
C LYS A 39 -14.89 -21.66 1.03
N PHE A 40 -15.72 -20.82 0.42
CA PHE A 40 -15.59 -20.35 -0.95
C PHE A 40 -16.05 -18.89 -0.98
N SER A 41 -15.14 -17.92 -0.79
CA SER A 41 -15.39 -16.62 -1.44
C SER A 41 -15.46 -16.96 -2.93
N PRO A 42 -16.64 -16.85 -3.59
CA PRO A 42 -16.72 -17.17 -5.01
C PRO A 42 -15.63 -16.36 -5.71
N CYS A 43 -14.83 -16.99 -6.57
CA CYS A 43 -13.82 -16.29 -7.35
C CYS A 43 -14.51 -15.05 -7.93
N ILE A 44 -14.12 -13.86 -7.45
CA ILE A 44 -14.69 -12.62 -7.97
C ILE A 44 -14.36 -12.63 -9.45
N ARG A 45 -15.40 -12.80 -10.28
CA ARG A 45 -15.25 -12.69 -11.72
C ARG A 45 -14.63 -11.32 -11.98
N LYS A 46 -13.62 -11.25 -12.86
CA LYS A 46 -13.06 -9.97 -13.30
C LYS A 46 -14.19 -9.12 -13.86
N ASP A 47 -14.59 -8.13 -13.09
CA ASP A 47 -15.61 -7.18 -13.49
C ASP A 47 -14.93 -5.99 -14.15
N GLN A 48 -15.41 -5.61 -15.34
CA GLN A 48 -14.80 -4.55 -16.13
C GLN A 48 -14.87 -3.19 -15.43
N GLN A 49 -15.87 -2.93 -14.59
CA GLN A 49 -15.96 -1.68 -13.83
C GLN A 49 -14.93 -1.66 -12.70
N ILE A 50 -14.77 -2.78 -12.00
CA ILE A 50 -13.76 -2.92 -10.94
C ILE A 50 -12.34 -2.82 -11.52
N GLU A 51 -12.08 -3.47 -12.65
CA GLU A 51 -10.77 -3.43 -13.31
C GLU A 51 -10.39 -1.99 -13.73
N LYS A 52 -11.35 -1.20 -14.23
CA LYS A 52 -11.13 0.23 -14.52
C LYS A 52 -10.78 1.04 -13.27
N LEU A 53 -11.43 0.76 -12.13
CA LEU A 53 -11.12 1.42 -10.87
C LEU A 53 -9.74 1.03 -10.35
N ILE A 54 -9.39 -0.26 -10.40
CA ILE A 54 -8.06 -0.76 -10.03
C ILE A 54 -6.99 -0.09 -10.89
N GLN A 55 -7.18 0.00 -12.20
CA GLN A 55 -6.22 0.63 -13.08
C GLN A 55 -6.05 2.12 -12.78
N LYS A 56 -7.14 2.82 -12.45
CA LYS A 56 -7.10 4.22 -12.03
C LYS A 56 -6.33 4.40 -10.72
N GLU A 57 -6.50 3.52 -9.75
CA GLU A 57 -5.75 3.56 -8.49
C GLU A 57 -4.27 3.20 -8.69
N ARG A 58 -3.95 2.19 -9.50
CA ARG A 58 -2.55 1.86 -9.86
C ARG A 58 -1.82 3.04 -10.50
N GLU A 59 -2.50 3.79 -11.37
CA GLU A 59 -1.93 4.97 -12.01
C GLU A 59 -1.61 6.07 -10.98
N LYS A 60 -2.44 6.23 -9.94
CA LYS A 60 -2.14 7.13 -8.81
C LYS A 60 -1.00 6.59 -7.95
N GLU A 61 -1.01 5.29 -7.64
CA GLU A 61 0.04 4.63 -6.85
C GLU A 61 1.42 4.81 -7.48
N ARG A 62 1.53 4.71 -8.81
CA ARG A 62 2.79 4.97 -9.54
C ARG A 62 3.40 6.34 -9.23
N HIS A 63 2.55 7.32 -8.87
CA HIS A 63 2.98 8.67 -8.52
C HIS A 63 3.14 8.89 -7.01
N SER A 64 2.74 7.93 -6.18
CA SER A 64 2.89 7.99 -4.73
C SER A 64 4.36 7.94 -4.29
N GLY A 65 4.60 8.34 -3.04
CA GLY A 65 5.89 8.27 -2.36
C GLY A 65 5.70 8.11 -0.86
N CYS A 66 6.79 8.16 -0.10
CA CYS A 66 6.77 8.00 1.35
C CYS A 66 6.84 9.37 2.03
N CYS A 67 5.79 9.74 2.76
CA CYS A 67 5.71 10.96 3.56
C CYS A 67 6.19 10.64 4.97
N VAL A 68 7.40 11.11 5.32
CA VAL A 68 8.04 10.86 6.61
C VAL A 68 7.78 12.05 7.53
N GLN A 69 7.19 11.81 8.70
CA GLN A 69 6.94 12.88 9.66
C GLN A 69 8.25 13.35 10.32
N ASN A 70 8.41 14.67 10.47
CA ASN A 70 9.66 15.27 10.97
C ASN A 70 9.91 14.98 12.46
N ASP A 71 8.88 14.56 13.20
CA ASP A 71 8.93 14.17 14.60
C ASP A 71 9.33 12.69 14.80
N ASN A 72 9.66 11.97 13.72
CA ASN A 72 9.93 10.53 13.70
C ASN A 72 8.78 9.66 14.23
N SER A 73 7.54 10.17 14.27
CA SER A 73 6.36 9.39 14.70
C SER A 73 6.00 8.27 13.72
N GLY A 74 6.41 8.41 12.47
CA GLY A 74 6.25 7.37 11.46
C GLY A 74 6.31 7.93 10.05
N CYS A 75 6.02 7.05 9.10
CA CYS A 75 5.95 7.39 7.70
C CYS A 75 4.72 6.75 7.05
N VAL A 76 4.19 7.40 6.02
CA VAL A 76 2.98 6.96 5.36
C VAL A 76 3.06 7.11 3.85
N GLN A 77 2.60 6.11 3.11
CA GLN A 77 2.58 6.17 1.65
C GLN A 77 1.40 7.02 1.20
N THR A 78 1.68 8.08 0.45
CA THR A 78 0.64 9.01 -0.04
C THR A 78 1.12 9.76 -1.28
N LEU A 79 0.27 10.61 -1.86
CA LEU A 79 0.63 11.53 -2.94
C LEU A 79 1.32 12.79 -2.38
N ARG A 80 2.07 13.49 -3.23
CA ARG A 80 2.77 14.73 -2.84
C ARG A 80 1.79 15.79 -2.31
N GLU A 81 0.62 15.93 -2.95
CA GLU A 81 -0.43 16.87 -2.58
C GLU A 81 -1.08 16.60 -1.21
N ASP A 82 -1.05 15.34 -0.77
CA ASP A 82 -1.62 14.91 0.51
C ASP A 82 -0.59 14.90 1.66
N CYS A 83 0.70 15.10 1.36
CA CYS A 83 1.75 15.16 2.36
C CYS A 83 1.92 16.59 2.87
N SER A 84 1.98 16.77 4.19
CA SER A 84 2.18 18.10 4.80
C SER A 84 3.56 18.65 4.43
N GLU A 85 3.61 19.87 3.88
CA GLU A 85 4.88 20.52 3.51
C GLU A 85 5.70 21.02 4.71
N THR A 86 5.06 21.24 5.86
CA THR A 86 5.71 21.81 7.06
C THR A 86 6.02 20.74 8.11
N LEU A 87 5.17 19.73 8.26
CA LEU A 87 5.28 18.72 9.30
C LEU A 87 5.93 17.42 8.80
N ALA A 88 6.08 17.26 7.49
CA ALA A 88 6.62 16.04 6.90
C ALA A 88 7.52 16.33 5.70
N THR A 89 8.35 15.35 5.39
CA THR A 89 9.22 15.34 4.22
C THR A 89 8.74 14.26 3.26
N PHE A 90 8.37 14.66 2.04
CA PHE A 90 7.96 13.71 1.00
C PHE A 90 9.17 13.17 0.25
N VAL A 91 9.41 11.87 0.40
CA VAL A 91 10.52 11.13 -0.16
C VAL A 91 10.04 10.32 -1.36
N LYS A 92 10.67 10.55 -2.51
CA LYS A 92 10.37 9.84 -3.76
C LYS A 92 11.65 9.65 -4.59
N TRP A 93 11.76 8.53 -5.27
CA TRP A 93 12.80 8.30 -6.26
C TRP A 93 12.41 8.95 -7.60
N PRO A 94 13.38 9.47 -8.38
CA PRO A 94 14.83 9.40 -8.18
C PRO A 94 15.43 10.52 -7.30
N ASP A 95 14.62 11.44 -6.78
CA ASP A 95 15.12 12.65 -6.09
C ASP A 95 15.85 12.35 -4.77
N TYR A 96 15.45 11.29 -4.07
CA TYR A 96 15.97 10.93 -2.74
C TYR A 96 16.72 9.59 -2.74
N ASN A 97 18.02 9.63 -3.03
CA ASN A 97 18.96 8.50 -2.94
C ASN A 97 18.39 7.15 -3.47
N PRO A 98 18.02 7.07 -4.76
CA PRO A 98 17.43 5.89 -5.33
C PRO A 98 18.43 4.73 -5.38
N PRO A 99 18.05 3.52 -4.96
CA PRO A 99 18.90 2.35 -5.08
C PRO A 99 19.07 1.96 -6.55
N ALA A 100 20.13 1.20 -6.82
CA ALA A 100 20.26 0.53 -8.11
C ALA A 100 19.10 -0.46 -8.29
N VAL A 101 18.63 -0.64 -9.53
CA VAL A 101 17.68 -1.72 -9.84
C VAL A 101 18.36 -3.05 -9.57
N ASP A 102 19.55 -3.26 -10.16
CA ASP A 102 20.38 -4.43 -9.96
C ASP A 102 21.65 -4.05 -9.19
N PRO A 103 21.96 -4.69 -8.05
CA PRO A 103 23.20 -4.45 -7.31
C PRO A 103 24.47 -4.68 -8.14
N SER A 104 24.42 -5.55 -9.16
CA SER A 104 25.56 -5.89 -10.03
C SER A 104 25.78 -4.90 -11.17
N ASN A 105 24.74 -4.12 -11.54
CA ASN A 105 24.81 -3.14 -12.62
C ASN A 105 24.31 -1.77 -12.11
N SER A 106 25.26 -1.00 -11.56
CA SER A 106 25.02 0.29 -10.92
C SER A 106 24.62 1.43 -11.87
N SER A 107 24.54 1.18 -13.18
CA SER A 107 24.16 2.19 -14.17
C SER A 107 22.67 2.55 -14.11
N TRP A 108 21.81 1.61 -13.72
CA TRP A 108 20.36 1.82 -13.70
C TRP A 108 19.85 1.99 -12.26
N ARG A 109 19.38 3.20 -11.93
CA ARG A 109 18.75 3.52 -10.64
C ARG A 109 17.24 3.49 -10.74
N ARG A 110 16.59 3.15 -9.62
CA ARG A 110 15.13 3.11 -9.55
C ARG A 110 14.52 4.49 -9.73
N GLN A 111 13.41 4.55 -10.47
CA GLN A 111 12.64 5.77 -10.70
C GLN A 111 11.28 5.72 -10.02
N SER A 112 10.77 4.53 -9.71
CA SER A 112 9.51 4.34 -9.00
C SER A 112 9.78 3.92 -7.55
N GLY A 113 9.14 4.60 -6.59
CA GLY A 113 9.41 4.50 -5.14
C GLY A 113 9.62 5.88 -4.53
N ALA A 114 9.93 6.06 -3.23
CA ALA A 114 10.07 5.06 -2.18
C ALA A 114 8.70 4.71 -1.56
N VAL A 115 8.56 3.46 -1.12
CA VAL A 115 7.39 2.97 -0.40
C VAL A 115 7.78 2.73 1.06
N CYS A 116 6.97 3.20 1.99
CA CYS A 116 7.23 3.04 3.41
C CYS A 116 7.21 1.54 3.79
N SER A 117 8.25 1.07 4.49
CA SER A 117 8.43 -0.33 4.89
C SER A 117 8.42 -1.37 3.76
N GLN A 118 8.66 -0.95 2.51
CA GLN A 118 8.65 -1.84 1.35
C GLN A 118 9.87 -1.59 0.45
N ASP A 119 11.02 -1.33 1.06
CA ASP A 119 12.28 -1.13 0.34
C ASP A 119 12.85 -2.48 -0.15
N PRO A 120 13.10 -2.66 -1.46
CA PRO A 120 13.67 -3.89 -1.99
C PRO A 120 15.02 -4.28 -1.38
N ARG A 121 15.78 -3.30 -0.85
CA ARG A 121 17.10 -3.54 -0.22
C ARG A 121 17.01 -4.21 1.15
N THR A 122 15.93 -3.97 1.87
CA THR A 122 15.75 -4.45 3.25
C THR A 122 14.73 -5.56 3.35
N CYS A 123 14.08 -5.91 2.24
CA CYS A 123 13.06 -6.94 2.23
C CYS A 123 13.66 -8.34 2.30
N GLU A 124 13.22 -9.14 3.26
CA GLU A 124 13.66 -10.53 3.43
C GLU A 124 12.80 -11.49 2.60
N GLU A 125 11.47 -11.34 2.63
CA GLU A 125 10.55 -12.20 1.89
C GLU A 125 9.53 -11.39 1.07
N PRO A 126 9.52 -11.48 -0.27
CA PRO A 126 10.53 -12.11 -1.13
C PRO A 126 11.75 -11.17 -1.34
N ALA A 127 12.97 -11.65 -1.07
CA ALA A 127 14.17 -10.84 -1.31
C ALA A 127 14.30 -10.35 -2.76
N SER A 128 14.74 -9.11 -2.95
CA SER A 128 15.03 -8.51 -4.26
C SER A 128 16.52 -8.58 -4.56
N ASN A 129 16.97 -9.75 -4.99
CA ASN A 129 18.38 -10.05 -5.23
C ASN A 129 18.57 -10.88 -6.51
N PRO A 130 19.71 -10.75 -7.21
CA PRO A 130 19.97 -11.49 -8.44
C PRO A 130 19.83 -13.01 -8.24
N PRO A 131 19.17 -13.75 -9.16
CA PRO A 131 18.61 -13.31 -10.45
C PRO A 131 17.18 -12.72 -10.38
N HIS A 132 16.53 -12.74 -9.22
CA HIS A 132 15.13 -12.35 -9.02
C HIS A 132 14.99 -10.93 -8.47
N VAL A 133 15.48 -9.97 -9.24
CA VAL A 133 15.39 -8.54 -8.88
C VAL A 133 13.99 -8.02 -9.19
N TRP A 134 13.40 -7.28 -8.24
CA TRP A 134 12.09 -6.66 -8.44
C TRP A 134 12.15 -5.61 -9.56
N LEU A 135 11.08 -5.52 -10.36
CA LEU A 135 10.95 -4.53 -11.43
C LEU A 135 11.00 -3.10 -10.88
N ASP A 136 11.31 -2.12 -11.73
CA ASP A 136 11.36 -0.71 -11.29
C ASP A 136 9.99 -0.21 -10.79
N ASP A 137 8.92 -0.53 -11.54
CA ASP A 137 7.53 -0.14 -11.28
C ASP A 137 6.98 -0.70 -9.96
N ILE A 138 6.66 0.19 -9.01
CA ILE A 138 6.15 -0.18 -7.68
C ILE A 138 4.80 -0.91 -7.72
N THR A 139 3.99 -0.72 -8.75
CA THR A 139 2.67 -1.38 -8.87
C THR A 139 2.78 -2.89 -9.13
N LYS A 140 4.00 -3.37 -9.38
CA LYS A 140 4.34 -4.78 -9.61
C LYS A 140 5.17 -5.37 -8.48
N TRP A 141 5.44 -4.61 -7.42
CA TRP A 141 6.20 -5.13 -6.30
C TRP A 141 5.35 -6.12 -5.49
N PRO A 142 5.96 -7.21 -5.01
CA PRO A 142 5.33 -8.07 -4.04
C PRO A 142 5.26 -7.38 -2.67
N ILE A 143 4.40 -7.89 -1.81
CA ILE A 143 4.32 -7.43 -0.42
C ILE A 143 5.55 -7.97 0.29
N CYS A 144 6.31 -7.07 0.91
CA CYS A 144 7.41 -7.43 1.78
C CYS A 144 6.88 -7.85 3.16
N THR A 145 7.29 -9.02 3.64
CA THR A 145 6.97 -9.54 4.97
C THR A 145 8.22 -9.86 5.77
#